data_AF-A0A7I4YJL6-F1
#
_entry.id   AF-A0A7I4YJL6-F1
#
_cell.length_a   1.000
_cell.length_b   1.000
_cell.length_c   1.000
_cell.angle_alpha   90.00
_cell.angle_beta   90.00
_cell.angle_gamma   90.00
#
_symmetry.space_group_name_H-M   'P 1'
#
loop_
_entity.id
_entity.type
_entity.pdbx_description
1 polymer ?
#
loop_
_entity_poly.entity_id
_entity_poly.type
_entity_poly.pdbx_seq_one_letter_code
_entity_poly.pdbx_strand_id
1 'polypeptide(L)'
;MPKGRRLSSTEQCQILSLRQAGHSNKAIAEQLGRSRRCIDGFVKNAAAYGQAHGGGRPLKLTRADHRLIARLASNSTMSANQIRARLSLNVSTSTVLRAIRRQIFLRRERMKLAPRLTRSHREARLEFARKIFSRNWRKVIFSDEKKFNLGGPDGHVHYWRDLRKEPRIFAKRVFGGGTAMIWAAFSPYGTLDLEFISTHMNSQEHQDILQRSLLPYLHDHRRKRLVSQRITLLRTSRVQLWSG
;
A
#
# COMPACT_ATOMS: atom_id res chain seq x y z
N MET A 1 14.21 18.06 38.74
CA MET A 1 14.71 16.69 38.56
C MET A 1 15.30 16.19 39.88
N PRO A 2 15.14 14.90 40.24
CA PRO A 2 15.82 14.38 41.43
C PRO A 2 17.34 14.55 41.28
N LYS A 3 18.01 15.01 42.35
CA LYS A 3 19.43 15.36 42.32
C LYS A 3 20.37 14.16 42.47
N GLY A 4 19.85 12.98 42.84
CA GLY A 4 20.67 11.78 43.11
C GLY A 4 20.16 10.53 42.40
N ARG A 5 21.08 9.57 42.19
CA ARG A 5 20.75 8.23 41.68
C ARG A 5 19.80 7.52 42.66
N ARG A 6 18.83 6.76 42.12
CA ARG A 6 17.95 5.90 42.93
C ARG A 6 18.78 4.89 43.73
N LEU A 7 18.26 4.48 44.88
CA LEU A 7 18.84 3.42 45.72
C LEU A 7 18.80 2.11 44.95
N SER A 8 19.94 1.45 44.84
CA SER A 8 20.07 0.09 44.30
C SER A 8 19.36 -0.92 45.20
N SER A 9 19.02 -2.10 44.67
CA SER A 9 18.46 -3.20 45.46
C SER A 9 19.35 -3.57 46.66
N THR A 10 20.67 -3.57 46.45
CA THR A 10 21.67 -3.83 47.48
C THR A 10 21.67 -2.78 48.59
N GLU A 11 21.59 -1.49 48.23
CA GLU A 11 21.50 -0.41 49.22
C GLU A 11 20.16 -0.48 49.97
N GLN A 12 19.07 -0.82 49.30
CA GLN A 12 17.76 -1.01 49.94
C GLN A 12 17.81 -2.12 51.00
N CYS A 13 18.42 -3.27 50.69
CA CYS A 13 18.62 -4.36 51.65
C CYS A 13 19.50 -3.91 52.83
N GLN A 14 20.63 -3.25 52.57
CA GLN A 14 21.51 -2.74 53.63
C GLN A 14 20.80 -1.76 54.57
N ILE A 15 19.98 -0.85 54.02
CA ILE A 15 19.19 0.09 54.84
C ILE A 15 18.20 -0.65 55.73
N LEU A 16 17.52 -1.68 55.22
CA LEU A 16 16.58 -2.48 56.00
C LEU A 16 17.30 -3.25 57.11
N SER A 17 18.43 -3.88 56.81
CA SER A 17 19.25 -4.62 57.79
C SER A 17 19.80 -3.71 58.89
N LEU A 18 20.39 -2.57 58.53
CA LEU A 18 20.92 -1.61 59.51
C LEU A 18 19.81 -0.98 60.37
N ARG A 19 18.61 -0.82 59.80
CA ARG A 19 17.45 -0.33 60.55
C ARG A 19 16.95 -1.37 61.55
N GLN A 20 16.94 -2.66 61.18
CA GLN A 20 16.61 -3.76 62.09
C GLN A 20 17.63 -3.88 63.23
N ALA A 21 18.91 -3.62 62.95
CA ALA A 21 19.98 -3.57 63.95
C ALA A 21 19.98 -2.30 64.84
N GLY A 22 18.97 -1.42 64.73
CA GLY A 22 18.78 -0.27 65.61
C GLY A 22 19.58 0.99 65.24
N HIS A 23 20.27 1.01 64.10
CA HIS A 23 21.00 2.21 63.67
C HIS A 23 20.05 3.38 63.34
N SER A 24 20.49 4.60 63.68
CA SER A 24 19.76 5.82 63.33
C SER A 24 19.85 6.10 61.83
N ASN A 25 18.82 6.74 61.26
CA ASN A 25 18.83 7.10 59.83
C ASN A 25 20.00 8.02 59.45
N LYS A 26 20.54 8.80 60.40
CA LYS A 26 21.74 9.62 60.22
C LYS A 26 22.99 8.75 60.05
N ALA A 27 23.19 7.77 60.93
CA ALA A 27 24.31 6.84 60.85
C ALA A 27 24.27 6.00 59.56
N ILE A 28 23.09 5.52 59.17
CA ILE A 28 22.89 4.79 57.91
C ILE A 28 23.24 5.66 56.70
N ALA A 29 22.86 6.94 56.73
CA ALA A 29 23.15 7.89 55.66
C ALA A 29 24.66 8.16 55.51
N GLU A 30 25.37 8.33 56.64
CA GLU A 30 26.82 8.50 56.67
C GLU A 30 27.55 7.24 56.17
N GLN A 31 27.12 6.06 56.62
CA GLN A 31 27.72 4.78 56.23
C GLN A 31 27.55 4.46 54.74
N LEU A 32 26.39 4.80 54.15
CA LEU A 32 26.09 4.52 52.74
C LEU A 32 26.44 5.70 51.80
N GLY A 33 26.97 6.81 52.34
CA GLY A 33 27.26 8.02 51.55
C GLY A 33 26.01 8.61 50.87
N ARG A 34 24.83 8.47 51.48
CA ARG A 34 23.56 8.97 50.96
C ARG A 34 23.03 10.11 51.82
N SER A 35 22.11 10.91 51.26
CA SER A 35 21.50 11.98 52.05
C SER A 35 20.51 11.41 53.07
N ARG A 36 20.50 11.95 54.29
CA ARG A 36 19.52 11.59 55.34
C ARG A 36 18.09 11.58 54.81
N ARG A 37 17.71 12.59 54.01
CA ARG A 37 16.37 12.71 53.40
C ARG A 37 16.03 11.56 52.45
N CYS A 38 17.02 11.00 51.75
CA CYS A 38 16.82 9.82 50.90
C CYS A 38 16.50 8.58 51.74
N ILE A 39 17.24 8.38 52.84
CA ILE A 39 17.02 7.28 53.77
C ILE A 39 15.67 7.43 54.48
N ASP A 40 15.35 8.62 54.99
CA ASP A 40 14.06 8.91 55.62
C ASP A 40 12.88 8.64 54.67
N GLY A 41 13.01 9.06 53.41
CA GLY A 41 11.99 8.83 52.38
C GLY A 41 11.82 7.35 52.04
N PHE A 42 12.90 6.58 52.00
CA PHE A 42 12.87 5.14 51.77
C PHE A 42 12.26 4.40 52.97
N VAL A 43 12.74 4.64 54.19
CA VAL A 43 12.27 3.96 55.41
C VAL A 43 10.77 4.21 55.65
N LYS A 44 10.28 5.42 55.33
CA LYS A 44 8.85 5.74 55.45
C LYS A 44 7.95 4.85 54.58
N ASN A 45 8.40 4.44 53.39
CA ASN A 45 7.60 3.69 52.42
C ASN A 45 8.48 2.74 51.60
N ALA A 46 9.16 1.81 52.27
CA ALA A 46 10.14 0.93 51.62
C ALA A 46 9.50 0.05 50.53
N ALA A 47 8.29 -0.46 50.78
CA ALA A 47 7.57 -1.33 49.84
C ALA A 47 7.19 -0.61 48.53
N ALA A 48 6.89 0.68 48.57
CA ALA A 48 6.48 1.47 47.41
C ALA A 48 7.65 2.16 46.69
N TYR A 49 8.89 1.97 47.16
CA TYR A 49 10.05 2.64 46.59
C TYR A 49 10.27 2.22 45.13
N GLY A 50 10.36 3.20 44.22
CA GLY A 50 10.60 2.97 42.80
C GLY A 50 9.40 2.49 41.99
N GLN A 51 8.27 2.13 42.62
CA GLN A 51 7.04 1.73 41.94
C GLN A 51 6.34 2.91 41.25
N ALA A 52 6.54 4.13 41.76
CA ALA A 52 6.05 5.33 41.11
C ALA A 52 6.84 5.59 39.81
N HIS A 53 6.19 5.36 38.68
CA HIS A 53 6.67 5.83 37.39
C HIS A 53 6.45 7.35 37.31
N GLY A 54 7.55 8.10 37.20
CA GLY A 54 7.45 9.50 36.80
C GLY A 54 6.78 9.55 35.44
N GLY A 55 5.62 10.21 35.35
CA GLY A 55 4.88 10.35 34.09
C GLY A 55 5.85 10.76 32.97
N GLY A 56 5.83 10.01 31.87
CA GLY A 56 6.67 10.32 30.73
C GLY A 56 6.31 11.67 30.11
N ARG A 57 7.13 12.11 29.15
CA ARG A 57 6.83 13.34 28.39
C ARG A 57 5.43 13.25 27.78
N PRO A 58 4.58 14.28 27.93
CA PRO A 58 3.24 14.26 27.34
C PRO A 58 3.31 14.01 25.83
N LEU A 59 2.36 13.21 25.34
CA LEU A 59 2.24 12.92 23.93
C LEU A 59 1.86 14.19 23.17
N LYS A 60 2.49 14.41 22.01
CA LYS A 60 2.15 15.53 21.11
C LYS A 60 0.80 15.37 20.40
N LEU A 61 0.21 14.17 20.47
CA LEU A 61 -1.06 13.83 19.84
C LEU A 61 -2.02 13.31 20.90
N THR A 62 -3.26 13.75 20.83
CA THR A 62 -4.34 13.30 21.69
C THR A 62 -4.87 11.93 21.22
N ARG A 63 -5.64 11.25 22.08
CA ARG A 63 -6.37 10.03 21.68
C ARG A 63 -7.35 10.30 20.53
N ALA A 64 -7.93 11.49 20.46
CA ALA A 64 -8.80 11.89 19.36
C ALA A 64 -8.01 11.98 18.04
N ASP A 65 -6.84 12.61 18.05
CA ASP A 65 -5.98 12.74 16.87
C ASP A 65 -5.56 11.37 16.33
N HIS A 66 -5.18 10.45 17.22
CA HIS A 66 -4.85 9.07 16.83
C HIS A 66 -6.01 8.39 16.09
N ARG A 67 -7.25 8.54 16.58
CA ARG A 67 -8.44 7.99 15.93
C ARG A 67 -8.71 8.64 14.57
N LEU A 68 -8.57 9.97 14.47
CA LEU A 68 -8.78 10.72 13.23
C LEU A 68 -7.73 10.37 12.17
N ILE A 69 -6.45 10.29 12.56
CA ILE A 69 -5.35 9.87 11.67
C ILE A 69 -5.62 8.46 11.13
N ALA A 70 -5.98 7.51 12.00
CA ALA A 70 -6.26 6.14 11.59
C ALA A 70 -7.47 6.06 10.65
N ARG A 71 -8.54 6.83 10.95
CA ARG A 71 -9.74 6.92 10.10
C ARG A 71 -9.42 7.47 8.71
N LEU A 72 -8.67 8.57 8.63
CA LEU A 72 -8.28 9.17 7.35
C LEU A 72 -7.36 8.25 6.56
N ALA A 73 -6.38 7.62 7.21
CA ALA A 73 -5.49 6.65 6.57
C ALA A 73 -6.27 5.44 6.01
N SER A 74 -7.25 4.91 6.75
CA SER A 74 -8.09 3.78 6.33
C SER A 74 -9.07 4.13 5.21
N ASN A 75 -9.62 5.35 5.21
CA ASN A 75 -10.71 5.75 4.32
C ASN A 75 -10.27 6.53 3.07
N SER A 76 -9.00 6.91 2.96
CA SER A 76 -8.50 7.73 1.85
C SER A 76 -7.17 7.21 1.28
N THR A 77 -6.71 7.82 0.18
CA THR A 77 -5.37 7.58 -0.40
C THR A 77 -4.36 8.64 0.05
N MET A 78 -4.67 9.40 1.09
CA MET A 78 -3.86 10.53 1.53
C MET A 78 -2.48 10.09 2.04
N SER A 79 -1.45 10.87 1.69
CA SER A 79 -0.12 10.75 2.29
C SER A 79 -0.14 11.23 3.74
N ALA A 80 0.86 10.84 4.53
CA ALA A 80 0.96 11.32 5.92
C ALA A 80 1.07 12.85 6.01
N ASN A 81 1.68 13.50 5.02
CA ASN A 81 1.74 14.96 4.97
C ASN A 81 0.37 15.57 4.66
N GLN A 82 -0.40 14.96 3.76
CA GLN A 82 -1.77 15.38 3.48
C GLN A 82 -2.68 15.18 4.70
N ILE A 83 -2.56 14.07 5.43
CA ILE A 83 -3.29 13.83 6.68
C ILE A 83 -2.92 14.88 7.73
N ARG A 84 -1.63 15.18 7.89
CA ARG A 84 -1.13 16.22 8.79
C ARG A 84 -1.78 17.58 8.47
N ALA A 85 -1.72 17.99 7.20
CA ALA A 85 -2.25 19.26 6.74
C ALA A 85 -3.79 19.32 6.89
N ARG A 86 -4.48 18.23 6.56
CA ARG A 86 -5.95 18.15 6.65
C ARG A 86 -6.48 18.26 8.08
N LEU A 87 -5.74 17.71 9.03
CA LEU A 87 -6.07 17.79 10.45
C LEU A 87 -5.43 19.01 11.14
N SER A 88 -4.74 19.88 10.39
CA SER A 88 -4.02 21.06 10.90
C SER A 88 -3.12 20.73 12.11
N LEU A 89 -2.47 19.56 12.08
CA LEU A 89 -1.67 19.09 13.22
C LEU A 89 -0.31 19.79 13.25
N ASN A 90 0.00 20.45 14.37
CA ASN A 90 1.31 21.03 14.62
C ASN A 90 2.34 19.97 15.07
N VAL A 91 2.57 18.96 14.23
CA VAL A 91 3.55 17.90 14.46
C VAL A 91 4.32 17.60 13.18
N SER A 92 5.49 16.95 13.30
CA SER A 92 6.20 16.47 12.12
C SER A 92 5.41 15.38 11.38
N THR A 93 5.58 15.29 10.05
CA THR A 93 5.04 14.19 9.22
C THR A 93 5.45 12.81 9.77
N SER A 94 6.67 12.69 10.30
CA SER A 94 7.18 11.48 10.95
C SER A 94 6.37 11.07 12.18
N THR A 95 5.81 12.03 12.93
CA THR A 95 4.92 11.73 14.07
C THR A 95 3.60 11.12 13.59
N VAL A 96 3.03 11.63 12.50
CA VAL A 96 1.81 11.06 11.88
C VAL A 96 2.10 9.66 11.35
N LEU A 97 3.25 9.44 10.69
CA LEU A 97 3.66 8.12 10.23
C LEU A 97 3.80 7.11 11.38
N ARG A 98 4.41 7.52 12.50
CA ARG A 98 4.48 6.68 13.72
C ARG A 98 3.09 6.35 14.25
N ALA A 99 2.17 7.33 14.27
CA ALA A 99 0.79 7.12 14.71
C ALA A 99 0.05 6.10 13.82
N ILE A 100 0.28 6.13 12.49
CA ILE A 100 -0.27 5.17 11.53
C ILE A 100 0.34 3.78 11.75
N ARG A 101 1.67 3.68 11.84
CA ARG A 101 2.39 2.41 12.01
C ARG A 101 2.07 1.68 13.32
N ARG A 102 1.63 2.41 14.35
CA ARG A 102 1.13 1.81 15.61
C ARG A 102 -0.19 1.05 15.42
N GLN A 103 -0.94 1.29 14.34
CA GLN A 103 -2.18 0.60 14.06
C GLN A 103 -1.86 -0.74 13.37
N ILE A 104 -2.09 -1.85 14.07
CA ILE A 104 -1.81 -3.21 13.57
C ILE A 104 -2.59 -3.55 12.29
N PHE A 105 -3.75 -2.94 12.08
CA PHE A 105 -4.62 -3.20 10.94
C PHE A 105 -4.29 -2.33 9.71
N LEU A 106 -3.33 -1.41 9.80
CA LEU A 106 -2.92 -0.56 8.67
C LEU A 106 -1.57 -1.01 8.12
N ARG A 107 -1.56 -1.35 6.83
CA ARG A 107 -0.35 -1.73 6.10
C ARG A 107 -0.16 -0.85 4.87
N ARG A 108 1.09 -0.46 4.57
CA ARG A 108 1.40 0.21 3.30
C ARG A 108 1.33 -0.83 2.17
N GLU A 109 0.46 -0.62 1.20
CA GLU A 109 0.30 -1.54 0.06
C GLU A 109 0.21 -0.76 -1.26
N ARG A 110 0.71 -1.37 -2.34
CA ARG A 110 0.51 -0.87 -3.69
C ARG A 110 -0.93 -1.11 -4.10
N MET A 111 -1.61 -0.08 -4.58
CA MET A 111 -2.97 -0.22 -5.08
C MET A 111 -2.97 -1.03 -6.36
N LYS A 112 -3.80 -2.07 -6.42
CA LYS A 112 -3.93 -2.90 -7.63
C LYS A 112 -4.67 -2.12 -8.70
N LEU A 113 -4.12 -2.12 -9.92
CA LEU A 113 -4.79 -1.62 -11.10
C LEU A 113 -5.67 -2.74 -11.64
N ALA A 114 -6.98 -2.59 -11.53
CA ALA A 114 -7.92 -3.49 -12.18
C ALA A 114 -9.18 -2.72 -12.58
N PRO A 115 -9.80 -3.06 -13.72
CA PRO A 115 -11.14 -2.58 -13.99
C PRO A 115 -12.11 -3.16 -12.96
N ARG A 116 -13.08 -2.35 -12.52
CA ARG A 116 -14.14 -2.85 -11.65
C ARG A 116 -14.99 -3.84 -12.44
N LEU A 117 -14.94 -5.11 -12.06
CA LEU A 117 -15.77 -6.16 -12.68
C LEU A 117 -17.15 -6.18 -12.00
N THR A 118 -18.19 -5.86 -12.76
CA THR A 118 -19.59 -6.08 -12.38
C THR A 118 -19.90 -7.58 -12.38
N ARG A 119 -21.03 -7.99 -11.78
CA ARG A 119 -21.47 -9.39 -11.78
C ARG A 119 -21.64 -9.92 -13.21
N SER A 120 -22.34 -9.17 -14.07
CA SER A 120 -22.51 -9.49 -15.49
C SER A 120 -21.18 -9.68 -16.22
N HIS A 121 -20.17 -8.82 -15.96
CA HIS A 121 -18.84 -9.01 -16.56
C HIS A 121 -18.20 -10.35 -16.15
N ARG A 122 -18.39 -10.80 -14.91
CA ARG A 122 -17.81 -12.07 -14.44
C ARG A 122 -18.47 -13.26 -15.11
N GLU A 123 -19.80 -13.25 -15.21
CA GLU A 123 -20.58 -14.30 -15.86
C GLU A 123 -20.21 -14.42 -17.35
N ALA A 124 -20.20 -13.30 -18.08
CA ALA A 124 -19.83 -13.29 -19.49
C ALA A 124 -18.38 -13.75 -19.74
N ARG A 125 -17.43 -13.38 -18.86
CA ARG A 125 -16.05 -13.84 -18.96
C ARG A 125 -15.92 -15.34 -18.68
N LEU A 126 -16.69 -15.87 -17.73
CA LEU A 126 -16.70 -17.30 -17.42
C LEU A 126 -17.27 -18.12 -18.58
N GLU A 127 -18.37 -17.67 -19.18
CA GLU A 127 -18.96 -18.30 -20.36
C GLU A 127 -18.00 -18.28 -21.54
N PHE A 128 -17.38 -17.12 -21.81
CA PHE A 128 -16.35 -17.00 -22.83
C PHE A 128 -15.21 -17.99 -22.57
N ALA A 129 -14.67 -18.04 -21.35
CA ALA A 129 -13.59 -18.95 -20.97
C ALA A 129 -13.95 -20.42 -21.21
N ARG A 130 -15.18 -20.83 -20.85
CA ARG A 130 -15.69 -22.18 -21.13
C ARG A 130 -15.74 -22.47 -22.63
N LYS A 131 -16.22 -21.52 -23.44
CA LYS A 131 -16.32 -21.66 -24.91
C LYS A 131 -14.97 -21.78 -25.60
N ILE A 132 -13.94 -21.08 -25.12
CA ILE A 132 -12.61 -21.07 -25.75
C ILE A 132 -11.65 -22.11 -25.19
N PHE A 133 -12.02 -22.84 -24.14
CA PHE A 133 -11.12 -23.72 -23.40
C PHE A 133 -10.43 -24.77 -24.28
N SER A 134 -11.16 -25.36 -25.23
CA SER A 134 -10.66 -26.37 -26.17
C SER A 134 -10.07 -25.80 -27.47
N ARG A 135 -9.90 -24.47 -27.57
CA ARG A 135 -9.48 -23.83 -28.82
C ARG A 135 -8.00 -24.08 -29.11
N ASN A 136 -7.68 -24.34 -30.37
CA ASN A 136 -6.30 -24.49 -30.81
C ASN A 136 -5.62 -23.12 -30.93
N TRP A 137 -4.89 -22.74 -29.88
CA TRP A 137 -4.13 -21.48 -29.80
C TRP A 137 -3.01 -21.36 -30.85
N ARG A 138 -2.52 -22.48 -31.43
CA ARG A 138 -1.52 -22.46 -32.51
C ARG A 138 -2.01 -21.82 -33.80
N LYS A 139 -3.32 -21.61 -33.92
CA LYS A 139 -3.96 -21.00 -35.09
C LYS A 139 -4.49 -19.61 -34.81
N VAL A 140 -4.20 -19.01 -33.66
CA VAL A 140 -4.76 -17.71 -33.29
C VAL A 140 -3.71 -16.61 -33.44
N ILE A 141 -4.06 -15.53 -34.11
CA ILE A 141 -3.34 -14.26 -34.05
C ILE A 141 -4.06 -13.38 -33.04
N PHE A 142 -3.33 -12.84 -32.08
CA PHE A 142 -3.84 -11.88 -31.13
C PHE A 142 -3.45 -10.49 -31.57
N SER A 143 -4.42 -9.58 -31.60
CA SER A 143 -4.18 -8.15 -31.80
C SER A 143 -4.86 -7.34 -30.70
N ASP A 144 -4.21 -6.27 -30.27
CA ASP A 144 -4.76 -5.34 -29.28
C ASP A 144 -4.23 -3.91 -29.50
N GLU A 145 -4.97 -2.95 -28.98
CA GLU A 145 -4.58 -1.54 -28.95
C GLU A 145 -4.13 -1.15 -27.54
N LYS A 146 -2.93 -0.58 -27.43
CA LYS A 146 -2.41 -0.08 -26.16
C LYS A 146 -2.23 1.43 -26.16
N LYS A 147 -2.97 2.09 -25.27
CA LYS A 147 -2.78 3.51 -24.94
C LYS A 147 -1.77 3.69 -23.80
N PHE A 148 -0.67 4.38 -24.10
CA PHE A 148 0.35 4.84 -23.18
C PHE A 148 0.13 6.32 -22.84
N ASN A 149 0.12 6.64 -21.56
CA ASN A 149 0.03 8.03 -21.07
C ASN A 149 1.45 8.55 -20.83
N LEU A 150 1.80 9.74 -21.34
CA LEU A 150 3.13 10.32 -21.15
C LEU A 150 3.29 11.00 -19.78
N GLY A 151 2.18 11.26 -19.08
CA GLY A 151 2.12 11.94 -17.77
C GLY A 151 2.60 11.14 -16.54
N GLY A 152 3.35 10.05 -16.73
CA GLY A 152 3.95 9.25 -15.65
C GLY A 152 3.29 7.88 -15.42
N PRO A 153 3.96 6.99 -14.67
CA PRO A 153 3.65 5.57 -14.68
C PRO A 153 2.29 5.27 -14.02
N ASP A 154 1.37 4.77 -14.85
CA ASP A 154 0.07 4.24 -14.42
C ASP A 154 0.27 3.15 -13.35
N GLY A 155 -0.26 3.35 -12.14
CA GLY A 155 -0.35 2.28 -11.14
C GLY A 155 0.81 2.17 -10.12
N HIS A 156 1.56 3.25 -9.86
CA HIS A 156 2.49 3.34 -8.72
C HIS A 156 1.88 4.03 -7.48
N VAL A 157 0.55 4.03 -7.38
CA VAL A 157 -0.14 4.61 -6.22
C VAL A 157 -0.07 3.64 -5.05
N HIS A 158 0.54 4.08 -3.96
CA HIS A 158 0.55 3.35 -2.70
C HIS A 158 -0.43 4.00 -1.72
N TYR A 159 -1.12 3.18 -0.93
CA TYR A 159 -2.08 3.64 0.07
C TYR A 159 -1.91 2.89 1.39
N TRP A 160 -2.53 3.41 2.45
CA TRP A 160 -2.62 2.69 3.72
C TRP A 160 -3.83 1.76 3.64
N ARG A 161 -3.57 0.47 3.46
CA ARG A 161 -4.61 -0.55 3.43
C ARG A 161 -5.04 -0.91 4.84
N ASP A 162 -6.33 -0.79 5.08
CA ASP A 162 -7.00 -1.41 6.21
C ASP A 162 -7.23 -2.89 5.91
N LEU A 163 -6.60 -3.76 6.68
CA LEU A 163 -6.68 -5.22 6.48
C LEU A 163 -8.08 -5.78 6.71
N ARG A 164 -8.96 -5.02 7.35
CA ARG A 164 -10.36 -5.40 7.62
C ARG A 164 -11.31 -5.10 6.45
N LYS A 165 -10.80 -4.51 5.37
CA LYS A 165 -11.59 -4.08 4.20
C LYS A 165 -11.05 -4.74 2.93
N GLU A 166 -11.95 -4.86 1.96
CA GLU A 166 -11.56 -5.26 0.61
C GLU A 166 -10.49 -4.30 0.06
N PRO A 167 -9.45 -4.82 -0.62
CA PRO A 167 -8.43 -3.99 -1.24
C PRO A 167 -9.05 -2.95 -2.17
N ARG A 168 -8.52 -1.73 -2.11
CA ARG A 168 -8.94 -0.69 -3.05
C ARG A 168 -8.32 -0.97 -4.40
N ILE A 169 -9.12 -0.73 -5.43
CA ILE A 169 -8.70 -0.86 -6.81
C ILE A 169 -8.69 0.56 -7.39
N PHE A 170 -7.59 0.93 -8.05
CA PHE A 170 -7.51 2.22 -8.73
C PHE A 170 -8.10 2.07 -10.13
N ALA A 171 -9.04 2.95 -10.51
CA ALA A 171 -9.41 3.12 -11.90
C ALA A 171 -8.35 4.01 -12.57
N LYS A 172 -7.87 3.59 -13.75
CA LYS A 172 -6.83 4.29 -14.52
C LYS A 172 -7.16 5.80 -14.64
N ARG A 173 -6.17 6.68 -14.48
CA ARG A 173 -6.33 8.10 -14.80
C ARG A 173 -6.55 8.20 -16.31
N VAL A 174 -7.71 8.73 -16.73
CA VAL A 174 -8.10 8.75 -18.15
C VAL A 174 -7.68 10.05 -18.85
N PHE A 175 -7.29 11.09 -18.09
CA PHE A 175 -7.15 12.45 -18.62
C PHE A 175 -5.86 13.18 -18.21
N GLY A 176 -5.25 13.85 -19.20
CA GLY A 176 -4.13 14.78 -19.07
C GLY A 176 -2.75 14.20 -19.42
N GLY A 177 -1.93 14.99 -20.11
CA GLY A 177 -0.49 14.75 -20.24
C GLY A 177 0.00 14.02 -21.50
N GLY A 178 -0.70 14.15 -22.64
CA GLY A 178 -0.28 13.54 -23.93
C GLY A 178 -0.35 12.01 -23.93
N THR A 179 -0.75 11.41 -25.05
CA THR A 179 -0.94 9.96 -25.11
C THR A 179 -0.51 9.40 -26.44
N ALA A 180 0.25 8.30 -26.42
CA ALA A 180 0.59 7.53 -27.60
C ALA A 180 -0.27 6.25 -27.61
N MET A 181 -0.85 5.92 -28.75
CA MET A 181 -1.58 4.67 -28.93
C MET A 181 -0.85 3.81 -29.95
N ILE A 182 -0.68 2.54 -29.64
CA ILE A 182 0.04 1.59 -30.47
C ILE A 182 -0.90 0.42 -30.75
N TRP A 183 -0.95 -0.01 -32.01
CA TRP A 183 -1.53 -1.28 -32.41
C TRP A 183 -0.41 -2.31 -32.56
N ALA A 184 -0.66 -3.51 -32.07
CA ALA A 184 0.28 -4.62 -32.18
C ALA A 184 -0.48 -5.92 -32.38
N ALA A 185 0.14 -6.85 -33.09
CA ALA A 185 -0.36 -8.20 -33.21
C ALA A 185 0.77 -9.22 -33.09
N PHE A 186 0.44 -10.42 -32.62
CA PHE A 186 1.38 -11.52 -32.52
C PHE A 186 0.67 -12.86 -32.67
N SER A 187 1.44 -13.85 -33.10
CA SER A 187 1.03 -15.24 -33.20
C SER A 187 2.10 -16.16 -32.60
N PRO A 188 1.82 -17.46 -32.44
CA PRO A 188 2.82 -18.44 -32.03
C PRO A 188 4.04 -18.54 -32.95
N TYR A 189 3.96 -17.97 -34.16
CA TYR A 189 5.01 -18.01 -35.17
C TYR A 189 5.79 -16.69 -35.28
N GLY A 190 5.39 -15.64 -34.56
CA GLY A 190 6.10 -14.37 -34.57
C GLY A 190 5.23 -13.17 -34.22
N THR A 191 5.85 -12.01 -34.13
CA THR A 191 5.20 -10.71 -33.88
C THR A 191 5.09 -9.92 -35.17
N LEU A 192 4.03 -9.12 -35.31
CA LEU A 192 3.94 -8.10 -36.33
C LEU A 192 4.61 -6.81 -35.83
N ASP A 193 4.96 -5.93 -36.76
CA ASP A 193 5.52 -4.62 -36.44
C ASP A 193 4.54 -3.76 -35.65
N LEU A 194 5.08 -2.93 -34.76
CA LEU A 194 4.29 -2.01 -33.96
C LEU A 194 3.88 -0.81 -34.81
N GLU A 195 2.58 -0.53 -34.84
CA GLU A 195 2.05 0.64 -35.56
C GLU A 195 1.59 1.71 -34.58
N PHE A 196 2.10 2.93 -34.74
CA PHE A 196 1.58 4.10 -34.04
C PHE A 196 0.26 4.52 -34.69
N ILE A 197 -0.77 4.65 -33.86
CA ILE A 197 -2.13 4.94 -34.32
C ILE A 197 -2.68 6.18 -33.62
N SER A 198 -3.65 6.83 -34.28
CA SER A 198 -4.40 7.93 -33.67
C SER A 198 -5.13 7.45 -32.43
N THR A 199 -5.19 8.29 -31.39
CA THR A 199 -5.93 7.99 -30.16
C THR A 199 -7.44 7.95 -30.37
N HIS A 200 -7.93 8.56 -31.45
CA HIS A 200 -9.32 8.60 -31.86
C HIS A 200 -9.51 7.80 -33.15
N MET A 201 -9.15 6.51 -33.10
CA MET A 201 -9.24 5.64 -34.26
C MET A 201 -10.71 5.40 -34.67
N ASN A 202 -11.02 5.69 -35.93
CA ASN A 202 -12.31 5.36 -36.53
C ASN A 202 -12.28 3.95 -37.17
N SER A 203 -13.43 3.48 -37.66
CA SER A 203 -13.51 2.14 -38.26
C SER A 203 -12.69 1.98 -39.54
N GLN A 204 -12.54 3.05 -40.33
CA GLN A 204 -11.79 3.03 -41.59
C GLN A 204 -10.30 2.89 -41.33
N GLU A 205 -9.75 3.74 -40.45
CA GLU A 205 -8.35 3.68 -40.02
C GLU A 205 -8.00 2.29 -39.47
N HIS A 206 -8.90 1.69 -38.69
CA HIS A 206 -8.70 0.32 -38.20
C HIS A 206 -8.68 -0.72 -39.33
N GLN A 207 -9.55 -0.60 -40.34
CA GLN A 207 -9.51 -1.49 -41.51
C GLN A 207 -8.21 -1.32 -42.30
N ASP A 208 -7.75 -0.09 -42.46
CA ASP A 208 -6.51 0.22 -43.17
C ASP A 208 -5.30 -0.38 -42.44
N ILE A 209 -5.26 -0.32 -41.11
CA ILE A 209 -4.22 -0.98 -40.29
C ILE A 209 -4.25 -2.50 -40.48
N LEU A 210 -5.43 -3.12 -40.47
CA LEU A 210 -5.54 -4.56 -40.71
C LEU A 210 -5.07 -4.93 -42.12
N GLN A 211 -5.41 -4.13 -43.13
CA GLN A 211 -4.98 -4.37 -44.50
C GLN A 211 -3.48 -4.19 -44.68
N ARG A 212 -2.90 -3.15 -44.08
CA ARG A 212 -1.47 -2.84 -44.20
C ARG A 212 -0.59 -3.80 -43.41
N SER A 213 -0.99 -4.17 -42.20
CA SER A 213 -0.16 -4.95 -41.28
C SER A 213 -0.55 -6.42 -41.22
N LEU A 214 -1.85 -6.72 -41.03
CA LEU A 214 -2.28 -8.09 -40.75
C LEU A 214 -2.36 -8.96 -42.01
N LEU A 215 -2.81 -8.42 -43.14
CA LEU A 215 -2.97 -9.20 -44.38
C LEU A 215 -1.64 -9.70 -44.95
N PRO A 216 -0.56 -8.90 -45.04
CA PRO A 216 0.75 -9.40 -45.49
C PRO A 216 1.25 -10.55 -44.60
N TYR A 217 1.12 -10.40 -43.28
CA TYR A 217 1.52 -11.45 -42.35
C TYR A 217 0.74 -12.76 -42.54
N LEU A 218 -0.59 -12.66 -42.75
CA LEU A 218 -1.43 -13.81 -43.08
C LEU A 218 -1.03 -14.42 -44.43
N HIS A 219 -0.62 -13.60 -45.39
CA HIS A 219 -0.16 -14.04 -46.70
C HIS A 219 1.14 -14.83 -46.65
N ASP A 220 2.08 -14.45 -45.79
CA ASP A 220 3.33 -15.18 -45.60
C ASP A 220 3.09 -16.50 -44.83
N HIS A 221 2.04 -16.55 -44.00
CA HIS A 221 1.70 -17.70 -43.16
C HIS A 221 0.49 -18.51 -43.66
N ARG A 222 0.10 -18.39 -44.95
CA ARG A 222 -1.11 -19.03 -45.53
C ARG A 222 -1.24 -20.52 -45.23
N ARG A 223 -0.12 -21.26 -45.22
CA ARG A 223 -0.10 -22.71 -44.95
C ARG A 223 -0.52 -23.08 -43.52
N LYS A 224 -0.54 -22.13 -42.59
CA LYS A 224 -0.83 -22.35 -41.16
C LYS A 224 -2.31 -22.19 -40.80
N ARG A 225 -3.17 -21.67 -41.71
CA ARG A 225 -4.61 -21.41 -41.50
C ARG A 225 -4.87 -20.65 -40.18
N LEU A 226 -4.24 -19.49 -40.06
CA LEU A 226 -4.37 -18.61 -38.90
C LEU A 226 -5.73 -17.90 -38.91
N VAL A 227 -6.28 -17.66 -37.71
CA VAL A 227 -7.53 -16.95 -37.46
C VAL A 227 -7.22 -15.78 -36.54
N SER A 228 -7.59 -14.57 -36.96
CA SER A 228 -7.42 -13.38 -36.13
C SER A 228 -8.45 -13.33 -35.01
N GLN A 229 -7.99 -13.02 -33.80
CA GLN A 229 -8.83 -12.69 -32.66
C GLN A 229 -8.41 -11.34 -32.08
N ARG A 230 -9.37 -10.42 -32.02
CA ARG A 230 -9.24 -9.20 -31.24
C ARG A 230 -9.55 -9.49 -29.78
N ILE A 231 -8.60 -9.22 -28.89
CA ILE A 231 -8.84 -9.31 -27.44
C ILE A 231 -9.38 -7.97 -26.96
N THR A 232 -10.69 -7.72 -27.06
CA THR A 232 -11.28 -6.52 -26.47
C THR A 232 -11.40 -6.69 -24.97
N LEU A 233 -10.34 -6.38 -24.21
CA LEU A 233 -10.28 -6.64 -22.76
C LEU A 233 -11.23 -5.78 -21.91
N LEU A 234 -12.03 -4.87 -22.47
CA LEU A 234 -12.83 -3.94 -21.66
C LEU A 234 -14.24 -3.58 -22.12
N ARG A 235 -14.74 -3.98 -23.30
CA ARG A 235 -16.13 -3.66 -23.69
C ARG A 235 -16.70 -4.75 -24.58
N THR A 236 -17.75 -5.40 -24.08
CA THR A 236 -18.68 -6.30 -24.78
C THR A 236 -18.07 -7.52 -25.47
N SER A 237 -18.53 -8.69 -25.05
CA SER A 237 -18.31 -9.99 -25.66
C SER A 237 -18.74 -10.01 -27.15
N ARG A 238 -17.86 -9.62 -28.07
CA ARG A 238 -18.02 -9.90 -29.50
C ARG A 238 -16.71 -10.43 -30.07
N VAL A 239 -16.78 -11.67 -30.54
CA VAL A 239 -15.78 -12.26 -31.43
C VAL A 239 -16.26 -11.95 -32.84
N GLN A 240 -15.59 -11.05 -33.56
CA GLN A 240 -15.73 -10.98 -35.01
C GLN A 240 -14.69 -11.92 -35.62
N LEU A 241 -15.18 -13.03 -36.18
CA LEU A 241 -14.38 -13.94 -37.00
C LEU A 241 -14.34 -13.35 -38.41
N TRP A 242 -13.14 -13.05 -38.89
CA TRP A 242 -12.90 -12.85 -40.31
C TRP A 242 -12.29 -14.14 -40.85
N SER A 243 -13.06 -14.83 -41.69
CA SER A 243 -12.58 -15.91 -42.54
C SER A 243 -12.42 -15.33 -43.95
N GLY A 244 -11.19 -15.31 -44.45
CA GLY A 244 -10.93 -15.31 -45.89
C GLY A 244 -10.99 -16.73 -46.43
#